data_AF-A0A661C1B3-F1
#
_entry.id   AF-A0A661C1B3-F1
#
_cell.length_a   1.000
_cell.length_b   1.000
_cell.length_c   1.000
_cell.angle_alpha   90.00
_cell.angle_beta   90.00
_cell.angle_gamma   90.00
#
_symmetry.space_group_name_H-M   'P 1'
#
loop_
_entity.id
_entity.type
_entity.pdbx_description
1 polymer ?
#
loop_
_entity_poly.entity_id
_entity_poly.type
_entity_poly.pdbx_seq_one_letter_code
_entity_poly.pdbx_strand_id
1 'polypeptide(L)'
;SDRAGLVGLSGSFFAARREICEHWDIYCPSDFNTALNSAKHGLVAITCPDVLGIYKDVEDASLEYRRKMRTVIRGITAIARHPEVLNPFRMGMFAFQVWSHKIMRWGVPWFMAVFLLLTLLLQGQGLIYTLALLAQCGFYGLAIAGWLSKSLRNNTLIKIIFFFVQTNLSLAQATVSFLLGKRMTVWTPSRR
;
A
#
# COMPACT_ATOMS: atom_id res chain seq x y z
N SER A 1 -8.43 18.63 -13.14
CA SER A 1 -7.23 19.39 -12.78
C SER A 1 -6.04 18.72 -13.45
N ASP A 2 -5.30 19.43 -14.30
CA ASP A 2 -4.09 18.92 -14.98
C ASP A 2 -2.84 18.95 -14.07
N ARG A 3 -3.03 19.37 -12.81
CA ARG A 3 -1.94 19.57 -11.86
C ARG A 3 -1.70 18.29 -11.07
N ALA A 4 -0.46 17.81 -11.09
CA ALA A 4 -0.02 16.65 -10.30
C ALA A 4 0.29 17.09 -8.86
N GLY A 5 -0.42 16.51 -7.89
CA GLY A 5 -0.19 16.74 -6.45
C GLY A 5 -0.02 15.42 -5.70
N LEU A 6 0.06 15.48 -4.38
CA LEU A 6 0.07 14.28 -3.55
C LEU A 6 -1.32 13.61 -3.54
N VAL A 7 -1.35 12.28 -3.73
CA VAL A 7 -2.59 11.46 -3.64
C VAL A 7 -2.94 11.01 -2.23
N GLY A 8 -2.14 11.40 -1.25
CA GLY A 8 -2.34 11.09 0.15
C GLY A 8 -1.38 11.93 0.99
N LEU A 9 -1.86 12.38 2.14
CA LEU A 9 -1.09 13.18 3.08
C LEU A 9 -0.47 12.29 4.17
N SER A 10 0.41 12.85 4.99
CA SER A 10 0.83 12.18 6.21
C SER A 10 -0.33 12.20 7.20
N GLY A 11 -0.92 11.06 7.54
CA GLY A 11 -2.12 10.97 8.40
C GLY A 11 -2.04 11.63 9.78
N SER A 12 -0.85 12.01 10.24
CA SER A 12 -0.62 12.71 11.50
C SER A 12 -0.03 14.11 11.36
N PHE A 13 0.24 14.58 10.13
CA PHE A 13 0.96 15.84 9.93
C PHE A 13 0.64 16.47 8.56
N PHE A 14 -0.46 17.23 8.52
CA PHE A 14 -0.88 17.99 7.35
C PHE A 14 -1.77 19.16 7.77
N ALA A 15 -1.93 20.13 6.87
CA ALA A 15 -2.86 21.25 7.01
C ALA A 15 -3.79 21.31 5.81
N ALA A 16 -4.99 21.85 6.00
CA ALA A 16 -6.00 21.99 4.95
C ALA A 16 -6.73 23.33 5.09
N ARG A 17 -7.19 23.88 3.97
CA ARG A 17 -8.10 25.04 3.98
C ARG A 17 -9.46 24.61 4.55
N ARG A 18 -10.13 25.51 5.25
CA ARG A 18 -11.46 25.24 5.86
C ARG A 18 -12.47 24.70 4.85
N GLU A 19 -12.52 25.29 3.65
CA GLU A 19 -13.43 24.88 2.56
C GLU A 19 -13.28 23.41 2.14
N ILE A 20 -12.06 22.85 2.23
CA ILE A 20 -11.78 21.44 1.90
C ILE A 20 -12.33 20.48 2.97
N CYS A 21 -12.59 21.00 4.17
CA CYS A 21 -13.08 20.24 5.31
C CYS A 21 -14.61 20.32 5.49
N GLU A 22 -15.35 21.04 4.65
CA GLU A 22 -16.80 21.25 4.81
C GLU A 22 -17.62 19.97 4.63
N HIS A 23 -17.27 19.14 3.63
CA HIS A 23 -17.92 17.87 3.35
C HIS A 23 -16.98 16.71 3.74
N TRP A 24 -17.17 16.15 4.93
CA TRP A 24 -16.21 15.21 5.52
C TRP A 24 -16.74 13.79 5.64
N ASP A 25 -16.06 12.83 5.00
CA ASP A 25 -16.32 11.41 5.17
C ASP A 25 -15.50 10.84 6.34
N ILE A 26 -16.16 10.60 7.47
CA ILE A 26 -15.55 10.03 8.68
C ILE A 26 -15.08 8.57 8.53
N TYR A 27 -15.57 7.86 7.51
CA TYR A 27 -15.15 6.48 7.24
C TYR A 27 -13.91 6.40 6.34
N CYS A 28 -13.59 7.50 5.66
CA CYS A 28 -12.36 7.65 4.91
C CYS A 28 -11.19 8.06 5.85
N PRO A 29 -9.96 7.55 5.65
CA PRO A 29 -8.77 8.13 6.27
C PRO A 29 -8.68 9.63 6.01
N SER A 30 -8.39 10.41 7.05
CA SER A 30 -8.35 11.88 6.99
C SER A 30 -7.33 12.40 6.00
N ASP A 31 -6.16 11.76 5.90
CA ASP A 31 -5.12 12.06 4.93
C ASP A 31 -5.60 11.94 3.48
N PHE A 32 -6.22 10.82 3.16
CA PHE A 32 -6.73 10.56 1.83
C PHE A 32 -7.95 11.41 1.51
N ASN A 33 -8.87 11.57 2.48
CA ASN A 33 -10.08 12.37 2.31
C ASN A 33 -9.73 13.83 2.00
N THR A 34 -8.73 14.39 2.69
CA THR A 34 -8.28 15.77 2.46
C THR A 34 -7.69 15.96 1.06
N ALA A 35 -6.82 15.03 0.62
CA ALA A 35 -6.25 15.07 -0.72
C ALA A 35 -7.34 14.91 -1.81
N LEU A 36 -8.30 14.02 -1.57
CA LEU A 36 -9.44 13.81 -2.46
C LEU A 36 -10.32 15.06 -2.56
N ASN A 37 -10.74 15.65 -1.43
CA ASN A 37 -11.53 16.87 -1.43
C ASN A 37 -10.78 18.02 -2.10
N SER A 38 -9.47 18.15 -1.87
CA SER A 38 -8.65 19.14 -2.57
C SER A 38 -8.75 18.97 -4.09
N ALA A 39 -8.60 17.73 -4.59
CA ALA A 39 -8.70 17.43 -6.01
C ALA A 39 -10.11 17.68 -6.57
N LYS A 40 -11.17 17.39 -5.81
CA LYS A 40 -12.57 17.68 -6.16
C LYS A 40 -12.83 19.19 -6.31
N HIS A 41 -12.20 20.01 -5.48
CA HIS A 41 -12.26 21.47 -5.55
C HIS A 41 -11.30 22.07 -6.60
N GLY A 42 -10.64 21.26 -7.42
CA GLY A 42 -9.67 21.74 -8.42
C GLY A 42 -8.35 22.24 -7.82
N LEU A 43 -8.14 22.04 -6.51
CA LEU A 43 -6.89 22.32 -5.82
C LEU A 43 -5.96 21.11 -5.87
N VAL A 44 -4.72 21.30 -5.40
CA VAL A 44 -3.72 20.24 -5.30
C VAL A 44 -3.10 20.20 -3.91
N ALA A 45 -2.84 18.98 -3.43
CA ALA A 45 -2.02 18.76 -2.25
C ALA A 45 -0.53 18.91 -2.61
N ILE A 46 0.19 19.73 -1.85
CA ILE A 46 1.60 20.02 -2.05
C ILE A 46 2.45 19.53 -0.87
N THR A 47 3.73 19.32 -1.11
CA THR A 47 4.72 19.02 -0.06
C THR A 47 5.23 20.34 0.53
N CYS A 48 5.56 20.34 1.82
CA CYS A 48 6.12 21.48 2.55
C CYS A 48 7.50 21.07 3.10
N PRO A 49 8.59 21.27 2.35
CA PRO A 49 9.91 20.70 2.67
C PRO A 49 10.56 21.31 3.93
N ASP A 50 10.14 22.50 4.33
CA ASP A 50 10.52 23.22 5.55
C ASP A 50 9.83 22.70 6.82
N VAL A 51 8.84 21.81 6.68
CA VAL A 51 8.02 21.30 7.78
C VAL A 51 8.38 19.83 8.06
N LEU A 52 9.17 19.61 9.11
CA LEU A 52 9.75 18.30 9.44
C LEU A 52 8.99 17.59 10.57
N GLY A 53 8.52 16.36 10.30
CA GLY A 53 7.90 15.48 11.29
C GLY A 53 8.82 14.34 11.70
N ILE A 54 9.13 14.21 13.00
CA ILE A 54 10.01 13.16 13.52
C ILE A 54 9.16 12.07 14.18
N TYR A 55 9.38 10.82 13.78
CA TYR A 55 8.70 9.64 14.34
C TYR A 55 9.73 8.61 14.81
N LYS A 56 9.44 7.94 15.93
CA LYS A 56 10.18 6.75 16.35
C LYS A 56 9.69 5.54 15.55
N ASP A 57 10.63 4.69 15.14
CA ASP A 57 10.31 3.41 14.53
C ASP A 57 9.63 2.47 15.51
N VAL A 58 8.79 1.58 14.99
CA VAL A 58 8.11 0.56 15.78
C VAL A 58 9.06 -0.63 15.92
N GLU A 59 9.34 -1.05 17.16
CA GLU A 59 10.32 -2.11 17.44
C GLU A 59 9.89 -3.51 16.91
N ASP A 60 8.59 -3.74 16.72
CA ASP A 60 8.04 -5.05 16.35
C ASP A 60 7.44 -5.08 14.92
N ALA A 61 8.00 -5.93 14.07
CA ALA A 61 7.51 -6.21 12.71
C ALA A 61 6.06 -6.75 12.69
N SER A 62 5.60 -7.40 13.76
CA SER A 62 4.21 -7.88 13.88
C SER A 62 3.21 -6.72 14.02
N LEU A 63 3.62 -5.64 14.70
CA LEU A 63 2.83 -4.41 14.83
C LEU A 63 2.80 -3.67 13.49
N GLU A 64 3.92 -3.65 12.77
CA GLU A 64 3.98 -3.06 11.43
C GLU A 64 3.08 -3.81 10.43
N TYR A 65 3.06 -5.15 10.48
CA TYR A 65 2.15 -5.97 9.67
C TYR A 65 0.68 -5.60 9.88
N ARG A 66 0.24 -5.55 11.15
CA ARG A 66 -1.13 -5.17 11.52
C ARG A 66 -1.46 -3.73 11.11
N ARG A 67 -0.51 -2.80 11.29
CA ARG A 67 -0.63 -1.40 10.84
C ARG A 67 -0.81 -1.32 9.31
N LYS A 68 -0.01 -2.05 8.54
CA LYS A 68 -0.10 -2.10 7.07
C LYS A 68 -1.44 -2.66 6.62
N MET A 69 -1.87 -3.80 7.18
CA MET A 69 -3.18 -4.38 6.90
C MET A 69 -4.31 -3.37 7.11
N ARG A 70 -4.32 -2.68 8.26
CA ARG A 70 -5.32 -1.66 8.58
C ARG A 70 -5.31 -0.52 7.57
N THR A 71 -4.12 -0.02 7.22
CA THR A 71 -3.94 1.08 6.27
C THR A 71 -4.52 0.71 4.90
N VAL A 72 -4.28 -0.52 4.44
CA VAL A 72 -4.75 -1.01 3.15
C VAL A 72 -6.26 -1.23 3.16
N ILE A 73 -6.81 -1.89 4.18
CA ILE A 73 -8.27 -2.08 4.30
C ILE A 73 -9.00 -0.73 4.29
N ARG A 74 -8.50 0.27 5.05
CA ARG A 74 -9.09 1.61 5.04
C ARG A 74 -8.93 2.31 3.71
N GLY A 75 -7.78 2.15 3.04
CA GLY A 75 -7.55 2.67 1.69
C GLY A 75 -8.52 2.09 0.66
N ILE A 76 -8.71 0.77 0.64
CA ILE A 76 -9.66 0.10 -0.24
C ILE A 76 -11.10 0.55 0.09
N THR A 77 -11.42 0.69 1.38
CA THR A 77 -12.73 1.20 1.83
C THR A 77 -12.99 2.62 1.30
N ALA A 78 -11.99 3.50 1.36
CA ALA A 78 -12.10 4.86 0.85
C ALA A 78 -12.34 4.90 -0.66
N ILE A 79 -11.63 4.08 -1.43
CA ILE A 79 -11.82 3.98 -2.89
C ILE A 79 -13.20 3.38 -3.23
N ALA A 80 -13.66 2.37 -2.48
CA ALA A 80 -14.98 1.79 -2.69
C ALA A 80 -16.12 2.79 -2.38
N ARG A 81 -15.91 3.72 -1.47
CA ARG A 81 -16.87 4.80 -1.13
C ARG A 81 -16.81 5.97 -2.10
N HIS A 82 -15.65 6.22 -2.69
CA HIS A 82 -15.42 7.27 -3.67
C HIS A 82 -14.92 6.69 -5.00
N PRO A 83 -15.73 5.88 -5.72
CA PRO A 83 -15.30 5.25 -6.97
C PRO A 83 -14.93 6.29 -8.05
N GLU A 84 -15.45 7.52 -7.95
CA GLU A 84 -15.09 8.63 -8.82
C GLU A 84 -13.59 8.95 -8.81
N VAL A 85 -12.87 8.62 -7.73
CA VAL A 85 -11.41 8.74 -7.60
C VAL A 85 -10.69 8.06 -8.75
N LEU A 86 -11.21 6.92 -9.21
CA LEU A 86 -10.58 6.09 -10.24
C LEU A 86 -10.96 6.50 -11.66
N ASN A 87 -11.85 7.48 -11.83
CA ASN A 87 -12.34 7.90 -13.13
C ASN A 87 -11.44 9.02 -13.71
N PRO A 88 -10.63 8.74 -14.75
CA PRO A 88 -9.73 9.74 -15.34
C PRO A 88 -10.49 10.90 -16.00
N PHE A 89 -11.71 10.67 -16.49
CA PHE A 89 -12.53 11.74 -17.09
C PHE A 89 -13.07 12.72 -16.05
N ARG A 90 -13.21 12.29 -14.79
CA ARG A 90 -13.67 13.16 -13.68
C ARG A 90 -12.52 13.78 -12.90
N MET A 91 -11.48 12.99 -12.62
CA MET A 91 -10.40 13.36 -11.69
C MET A 91 -9.06 13.65 -12.40
N GLY A 92 -8.96 13.44 -13.72
CA GLY A 92 -7.75 13.73 -14.49
C GLY A 92 -6.52 12.99 -13.96
N MET A 93 -5.42 13.73 -13.79
CA MET A 93 -4.15 13.19 -13.30
C MET A 93 -4.23 12.57 -11.90
N PHE A 94 -5.15 13.02 -11.05
CA PHE A 94 -5.33 12.45 -9.71
C PHE A 94 -5.75 10.97 -9.79
N ALA A 95 -6.64 10.62 -10.72
CA ALA A 95 -7.04 9.22 -10.93
C ALA A 95 -5.84 8.37 -11.37
N PHE A 96 -5.03 8.87 -12.30
CA PHE A 96 -3.84 8.16 -12.76
C PHE A 96 -2.87 7.88 -11.61
N GLN A 97 -2.60 8.87 -10.76
CA GLN A 97 -1.73 8.71 -9.61
C GLN A 97 -2.30 7.71 -8.58
N VAL A 98 -3.62 7.68 -8.37
CA VAL A 98 -4.24 6.68 -7.49
C VAL A 98 -4.14 5.28 -8.08
N TRP A 99 -4.37 5.12 -9.39
CA TRP A 99 -4.18 3.85 -10.09
C TRP A 99 -2.74 3.34 -9.95
N SER A 100 -1.75 4.18 -10.27
CA SER A 100 -0.35 3.78 -10.29
C SER A 100 0.24 3.54 -8.89
N HIS A 101 -0.05 4.40 -7.91
CA HIS A 101 0.60 4.33 -6.59
C HIS A 101 -0.18 3.57 -5.53
N LYS A 102 -1.52 3.44 -5.66
CA LYS A 102 -2.34 2.68 -4.70
C LYS A 102 -2.79 1.36 -5.30
N ILE A 103 -3.52 1.38 -6.42
CA ILE A 103 -4.13 0.15 -6.96
C ILE A 103 -3.06 -0.84 -7.42
N MET A 104 -2.10 -0.41 -8.24
CA MET A 104 -1.01 -1.30 -8.68
C MET A 104 -0.18 -1.81 -7.50
N ARG A 105 0.03 -0.97 -6.47
CA ARG A 105 0.74 -1.38 -5.25
C ARG A 105 0.01 -2.50 -4.51
N TRP A 106 -1.32 -2.45 -4.41
CA TRP A 106 -2.13 -3.53 -3.85
C TRP A 106 -2.22 -4.76 -4.76
N GLY A 107 -2.00 -4.57 -6.07
CA GLY A 107 -1.93 -5.63 -7.08
C GLY A 107 -0.65 -6.47 -7.05
N VAL A 108 0.48 -5.91 -6.58
CA VAL A 108 1.79 -6.59 -6.55
C VAL A 108 1.76 -8.04 -6.03
N PRO A 109 1.18 -8.38 -4.86
CA PRO A 109 1.18 -9.77 -4.39
C PRO A 109 0.45 -10.72 -5.34
N TRP A 110 -0.59 -10.25 -6.03
CA TRP A 110 -1.35 -11.05 -6.99
C TRP A 110 -0.55 -11.26 -8.28
N PHE A 111 0.16 -10.23 -8.75
CA PHE A 111 1.09 -10.36 -9.87
C PHE A 111 2.25 -11.31 -9.55
N MET A 112 2.76 -11.29 -8.32
CA MET A 112 3.77 -12.26 -7.87
C MET A 112 3.23 -13.70 -7.88
N ALA A 113 2.00 -13.92 -7.44
CA ALA A 113 1.37 -15.24 -7.47
C ALA A 113 1.12 -15.73 -8.90
N VAL A 114 0.61 -14.87 -9.78
CA VAL A 114 0.41 -15.17 -11.20
C VAL A 114 1.76 -15.46 -11.88
N PHE A 115 2.80 -14.68 -11.59
CA PHE A 115 4.13 -14.90 -12.15
C PHE A 115 4.70 -16.27 -11.76
N LEU A 116 4.57 -16.65 -10.48
CA LEU A 116 4.97 -17.96 -10.01
C LEU A 116 4.22 -19.08 -10.74
N LEU A 117 2.89 -18.96 -10.83
CA LEU A 117 2.06 -19.93 -11.54
C LEU A 117 2.46 -20.07 -13.01
N LEU A 118 2.66 -18.96 -13.72
CA LEU A 118 3.07 -18.98 -15.12
C LEU A 118 4.44 -19.64 -15.31
N THR A 119 5.42 -19.32 -14.47
CA THR A 119 6.76 -19.94 -14.57
C THR A 119 6.75 -21.43 -14.22
N LEU A 120 5.84 -21.86 -13.33
CA LEU A 120 5.64 -23.27 -13.01
C LEU A 120 4.99 -24.05 -14.16
N LEU A 121 4.03 -23.45 -14.87
CA LEU A 121 3.37 -24.08 -16.02
C LEU A 121 4.25 -24.13 -17.27
N LEU A 122 5.13 -23.13 -17.44
CA LEU A 122 5.97 -22.98 -18.63
C LEU A 122 7.40 -23.53 -18.45
N GLN A 123 7.76 -24.06 -17.28
CA GLN A 123 9.09 -24.65 -17.10
C GLN A 123 9.33 -25.79 -18.12
N GLY A 124 10.53 -25.82 -18.68
CA GLY A 124 10.90 -26.77 -19.74
C GLY A 124 10.54 -26.33 -21.17
N GLN A 125 9.67 -25.33 -21.35
CA GLN A 125 9.38 -24.77 -22.69
C GLN A 125 10.43 -23.76 -23.17
N GLY A 126 11.27 -23.28 -22.25
CA GLY A 126 12.37 -22.37 -22.54
C GLY A 126 13.23 -22.14 -21.32
N LEU A 127 14.53 -21.93 -21.53
CA LEU A 127 15.51 -21.73 -20.45
C LEU A 127 15.11 -20.59 -19.51
N ILE A 128 14.54 -19.52 -20.06
CA ILE A 128 14.14 -18.34 -19.28
C ILE A 128 13.07 -18.64 -18.24
N TYR A 129 12.10 -19.51 -18.53
CA TYR A 129 11.04 -19.87 -17.59
C TYR A 129 11.58 -20.71 -16.43
N THR A 130 12.46 -21.66 -16.74
CA THR A 130 13.13 -22.49 -15.73
C THR A 130 14.04 -21.64 -14.84
N LEU A 131 14.85 -20.74 -15.41
CA LEU A 131 15.69 -19.83 -14.63
C LEU A 131 14.85 -18.88 -13.76
N ALA A 132 13.75 -18.33 -14.29
CA ALA A 132 12.84 -17.49 -13.53
C ALA A 132 12.17 -18.24 -12.38
N LEU A 133 11.80 -19.52 -12.57
CA LEU A 133 11.25 -20.36 -11.51
C LEU A 133 12.29 -20.63 -10.42
N LEU A 134 13.52 -21.00 -10.79
CA LEU A 134 14.62 -21.20 -9.84
C LEU A 134 14.93 -19.95 -9.03
N ALA A 135 14.98 -18.79 -9.68
CA ALA A 135 15.18 -17.50 -9.03
C ALA A 135 14.05 -17.20 -8.02
N GLN A 136 12.79 -17.47 -8.37
CA GLN A 136 11.67 -17.32 -7.45
C GLN A 136 11.74 -18.28 -6.27
N CYS A 137 12.08 -19.55 -6.50
CA CYS A 137 12.28 -20.52 -5.43
C CYS A 137 13.38 -20.08 -4.46
N GLY A 138 14.51 -19.59 -4.98
CA GLY A 138 15.58 -19.01 -4.15
C GLY A 138 15.12 -17.78 -3.37
N PHE A 139 14.43 -16.85 -4.04
CA PHE A 139 13.89 -15.64 -3.42
C PHE A 139 12.91 -15.94 -2.28
N TYR A 140 11.92 -16.80 -2.51
CA TYR A 140 10.96 -17.20 -1.48
C TYR A 140 11.59 -18.09 -0.41
N GLY A 141 12.58 -18.92 -0.77
CA GLY A 141 13.37 -19.70 0.18
C GLY A 141 14.13 -18.82 1.16
N LEU A 142 14.77 -17.74 0.69
CA LEU A 142 15.43 -16.75 1.56
C LEU A 142 14.42 -16.03 2.47
N ALA A 143 13.23 -15.72 1.97
CA ALA A 143 12.16 -15.14 2.79
C ALA A 143 11.72 -16.09 3.92
N ILE A 144 11.54 -17.40 3.61
CA ILE A 144 11.18 -18.43 4.60
C ILE A 144 12.32 -18.63 5.61
N ALA A 145 13.58 -18.64 5.17
CA ALA A 145 14.74 -18.74 6.06
C ALA A 145 14.79 -17.56 7.05
N GLY A 146 14.52 -16.35 6.58
CA GLY A 146 14.34 -15.17 7.44
C GLY A 146 13.14 -15.31 8.37
N TRP A 147 12.05 -15.92 7.94
CA TRP A 147 10.89 -16.17 8.81
C TRP A 147 11.22 -17.14 9.95
N LEU A 148 11.87 -18.27 9.65
CA LEU A 148 12.22 -19.33 10.60
C LEU A 148 13.31 -18.91 11.60
N SER A 149 14.27 -18.08 11.18
CA SER A 149 15.38 -17.64 12.05
C SER A 149 15.53 -16.13 12.06
N LYS A 150 15.33 -15.52 13.24
CA LYS A 150 15.60 -14.10 13.44
C LYS A 150 17.07 -13.75 13.26
N SER A 151 17.99 -14.67 13.60
CA SER A 151 19.44 -14.45 13.42
C SER A 151 19.83 -14.28 11.94
N LEU A 152 19.17 -15.00 11.03
CA LEU A 152 19.39 -14.84 9.59
C LEU A 152 18.98 -13.45 9.07
N ARG A 153 18.10 -12.73 9.78
CA ARG A 153 17.72 -11.35 9.44
C ARG A 153 18.82 -10.32 9.76
N ASN A 154 19.93 -10.74 10.39
CA ASN A 154 21.12 -9.90 10.50
C ASN A 154 21.81 -9.70 9.14
N ASN A 155 21.62 -10.64 8.20
CA ASN A 155 22.04 -10.46 6.83
C ASN A 155 21.09 -9.49 6.12
N THR A 156 21.63 -8.37 5.62
CA THR A 156 20.85 -7.30 4.97
C THR A 156 20.03 -7.80 3.78
N LEU A 157 20.55 -8.73 2.98
CA LEU A 157 19.83 -9.28 1.83
C LEU A 157 18.60 -10.07 2.29
N ILE A 158 18.76 -10.98 3.24
CA ILE A 158 17.66 -11.78 3.81
C ILE A 158 16.64 -10.86 4.47
N LYS A 159 17.11 -9.84 5.21
CA LYS A 159 16.24 -8.83 5.84
C LYS A 159 15.36 -8.13 4.81
N ILE A 160 15.94 -7.60 3.73
CA ILE A 160 15.20 -6.90 2.67
C ILE A 160 14.17 -7.84 2.02
N ILE A 161 14.59 -9.04 1.62
CA ILE A 161 13.72 -10.04 0.97
C ILE A 161 12.57 -10.42 1.90
N PHE A 162 12.86 -10.72 3.16
CA PHE A 162 11.87 -11.04 4.18
C PHE A 162 10.84 -9.92 4.35
N PHE A 163 11.27 -8.67 4.57
CA PHE A 163 10.36 -7.55 4.76
C PHE A 163 9.54 -7.23 3.49
N PHE A 164 10.12 -7.41 2.30
CA PHE A 164 9.41 -7.28 1.04
C PHE A 164 8.28 -8.31 0.93
N VAL A 165 8.56 -9.60 1.15
CA VAL A 165 7.56 -10.67 1.09
C VAL A 165 6.51 -10.48 2.18
N GLN A 166 6.92 -10.18 3.42
CA GLN A 166 6.02 -9.92 4.53
C GLN A 166 5.07 -8.75 4.24
N THR A 167 5.57 -7.68 3.62
CA THR A 167 4.76 -6.53 3.22
C THR A 167 3.71 -6.95 2.18
N ASN A 168 4.11 -7.65 1.12
CA ASN A 168 3.19 -8.11 0.08
C ASN A 168 2.15 -9.12 0.61
N LEU A 169 2.53 -9.98 1.54
CA LEU A 169 1.59 -10.88 2.21
C LEU A 169 0.52 -10.10 2.99
N SER A 170 0.91 -9.01 3.67
CA SER A 170 -0.05 -8.13 4.37
C SER A 170 -1.04 -7.47 3.40
N LEU A 171 -0.61 -7.14 2.17
CA LEU A 171 -1.47 -6.59 1.12
C LEU A 171 -2.45 -7.64 0.60
N ALA A 172 -1.99 -8.87 0.33
CA ALA A 172 -2.85 -9.98 -0.08
C ALA A 172 -3.89 -10.30 1.00
N GLN A 173 -3.48 -10.42 2.26
CA GLN A 173 -4.40 -10.71 3.34
C GLN A 173 -5.41 -9.57 3.56
N ALA A 174 -4.99 -8.31 3.44
CA ALA A 174 -5.86 -7.15 3.56
C ALA A 174 -6.91 -7.10 2.44
N THR A 175 -6.51 -7.36 1.19
CA THR A 175 -7.42 -7.39 0.04
C THR A 175 -8.44 -8.53 0.16
N VAL A 176 -8.01 -9.75 0.50
CA VAL A 176 -8.93 -10.87 0.77
C VAL A 176 -9.88 -10.56 1.94
N SER A 177 -9.35 -10.03 3.05
CA SER A 177 -10.16 -9.68 4.22
C SER A 177 -11.23 -8.64 3.87
N PHE A 178 -10.89 -7.65 3.05
CA PHE A 178 -11.85 -6.66 2.57
C PHE A 178 -12.93 -7.29 1.68
N LEU A 179 -12.56 -8.18 0.75
CA LEU A 179 -13.51 -8.90 -0.10
C LEU A 179 -14.47 -9.77 0.72
N LEU A 180 -13.99 -10.38 1.81
CA LEU A 180 -14.80 -11.13 2.79
C LEU A 180 -15.65 -10.23 3.70
N GLY A 181 -15.76 -8.93 3.43
CA GLY A 181 -16.63 -8.00 4.15
C GLY A 181 -16.03 -7.42 5.43
N LYS A 182 -14.78 -7.73 5.80
CA LYS A 182 -14.15 -7.09 6.96
C LYS A 182 -13.94 -5.60 6.67
N ARG A 183 -14.37 -4.74 7.60
CA ARG A 183 -14.15 -3.29 7.57
C ARG A 183 -13.47 -2.89 8.88
N MET A 184 -12.47 -2.04 8.81
CA MET A 184 -11.76 -1.50 9.99
C MET A 184 -12.07 -0.02 10.11
N THR A 185 -13.14 0.32 10.83
CA THR A 185 -13.64 1.69 10.99
C THR A 185 -13.04 2.41 12.18
N VAL A 186 -12.70 1.69 13.27
CA VAL A 186 -12.16 2.30 14.51
C VAL A 186 -10.64 2.21 14.55
N TRP A 187 -9.99 3.36 14.78
CA TRP A 187 -8.54 3.43 15.00
C TRP A 187 -8.21 3.14 16.47
N THR A 188 -7.57 2.01 16.74
CA THR A 188 -6.94 1.73 18.04
C THR A 188 -5.44 2.08 17.98
N PRO A 189 -4.95 3.08 18.75
CA PRO A 189 -3.54 3.46 18.74
C PRO A 189 -2.67 2.30 19.23
N SER A 190 -1.59 2.01 18.52
CA SER A 190 -0.53 1.15 19.05
C SER A 190 0.24 1.92 20.12
N ARG A 191 0.46 1.32 21.30
CA ARG A 191 1.41 1.86 22.26
C ARG A 191 2.79 1.93 21.59
N ARG A 192 3.38 3.13 21.60
CA ARG A 192 4.72 3.42 21.10
C ARG A 192 5.66 3.54 22.29
#